data_AF-A0A917VW97-F1
#
_entry.id   AF-A0A917VW97-F1
#
_cell.length_a   1.000
_cell.length_b   1.000
_cell.length_c   1.000
_cell.angle_alpha   90.00
_cell.angle_beta   90.00
_cell.angle_gamma   90.00
#
_symmetry.space_group_name_H-M   'P 1'
#
loop_
_entity.id
_entity.type
_entity.pdbx_description
1 polymer ?
#
loop_
_entity_poly.entity_id
_entity_poly.type
_entity_poly.pdbx_seq_one_letter_code
_entity_poly.pdbx_strand_id
1 'polypeptide(L)'
;MYLGRARRAVALLHSNHDPAAYELLTRKHRLKIVYTVHTDAAALLAALIAVQHAFDHLADAVIIPHLGTLEPDTPWRVVTAAADLITGTQEYPVWSALATPPRREQ
;
A
#
# COMPACT_ATOMS: atom_id res chain seq x y z
N MET A 1 -4.42 28.15 7.06
CA MET A 1 -5.38 27.11 6.62
C MET A 1 -4.70 26.30 5.52
N TYR A 2 -3.97 25.24 5.89
CA TYR A 2 -3.34 24.37 4.89
C TYR A 2 -4.45 23.54 4.25
N LEU A 3 -4.79 23.77 2.97
CA LEU A 3 -5.42 22.72 2.18
C LEU A 3 -4.45 21.53 2.24
N GLY A 4 -4.83 20.48 2.97
CA GLY A 4 -3.98 19.29 3.12
C GLY A 4 -3.53 18.82 1.74
N ARG A 5 -2.22 18.77 1.54
CA ARG A 5 -1.61 18.34 0.27
C ARG A 5 -2.14 16.95 -0.07
N ALA A 6 -2.58 16.74 -1.31
CA ALA A 6 -3.01 15.43 -1.77
C ALA A 6 -1.86 14.42 -1.60
N ARG A 7 -2.18 13.27 -1.00
CA ARG A 7 -1.21 12.23 -0.63
C ARG A 7 -0.66 11.58 -1.90
N ARG A 8 0.66 11.58 -2.10
CA ARG A 8 1.28 10.98 -3.28
C ARG A 8 1.24 9.47 -3.14
N ALA A 9 0.78 8.76 -4.17
CA ALA A 9 0.65 7.31 -4.08
C ALA A 9 1.14 6.58 -5.34
N VAL A 10 1.72 5.41 -5.13
CA VAL A 10 1.95 4.42 -6.18
C VAL A 10 0.80 3.44 -6.18
N ALA A 11 0.23 3.16 -7.34
CA ALA A 11 -0.76 2.10 -7.51
C ALA A 11 -0.07 0.82 -7.99
N LEU A 12 -0.35 -0.30 -7.32
CA LEU A 12 0.04 -1.63 -7.77
C LEU A 12 -1.22 -2.42 -8.17
N LEU A 13 -1.36 -2.66 -9.46
CA LEU A 13 -2.55 -3.26 -10.05
C LEU A 13 -2.21 -4.62 -10.64
N HIS A 14 -3.08 -5.60 -10.39
CA HIS A 14 -3.09 -6.86 -11.11
C HIS A 14 -3.69 -6.65 -12.51
N SER A 15 -3.34 -7.48 -13.49
CA SER A 15 -3.86 -7.36 -14.87
C SER A 15 -5.39 -7.46 -14.93
N ASN A 16 -5.99 -8.20 -13.99
CA ASN A 16 -7.44 -8.36 -13.85
C ASN A 16 -8.06 -7.45 -12.77
N HIS A 17 -7.44 -6.30 -12.46
CA HIS A 17 -8.01 -5.38 -11.46
C HIS A 17 -9.40 -4.85 -11.87
N ASP A 18 -10.24 -4.56 -10.89
CA ASP A 18 -11.49 -3.82 -11.09
C ASP A 18 -11.21 -2.31 -11.15
N PRO A 19 -11.43 -1.64 -12.30
CA PRO A 19 -11.21 -0.19 -12.41
C PRO A 19 -12.11 0.62 -11.47
N ALA A 20 -13.33 0.17 -11.20
CA ALA A 20 -14.28 0.89 -10.35
C ALA A 20 -13.81 0.90 -8.89
N ALA A 21 -13.32 -0.25 -8.39
CA ALA A 21 -12.73 -0.35 -7.06
C ALA A 21 -11.49 0.57 -6.91
N TYR A 22 -10.62 0.59 -7.93
CA TYR A 22 -9.45 1.47 -7.95
C TYR A 22 -9.83 2.97 -7.93
N GLU A 23 -10.77 3.39 -8.77
CA GLU A 23 -11.24 4.78 -8.79
C GLU A 23 -11.90 5.20 -7.47
N LEU A 24 -12.69 4.30 -6.87
CA LEU A 24 -13.36 4.55 -5.60
C LEU A 24 -12.33 4.79 -4.49
N LEU A 25 -11.33 3.92 -4.36
CA LEU A 25 -10.28 4.05 -3.35
C LEU A 25 -9.43 5.31 -3.56
N THR A 26 -9.05 5.61 -4.81
CA THR A 26 -8.27 6.81 -5.15
C THR A 26 -9.00 8.08 -4.73
N ARG A 27 -10.32 8.15 -4.98
CA ARG A 27 -11.16 9.28 -4.56
C ARG A 27 -11.34 9.33 -3.04
N LYS A 28 -11.66 8.19 -2.41
CA LYS A 28 -11.88 8.09 -0.96
C LYS A 28 -10.68 8.59 -0.16
N HIS A 29 -9.47 8.20 -0.55
CA HIS A 29 -8.22 8.57 0.13
C HIS A 29 -7.57 9.86 -0.43
N ARG A 30 -8.23 10.55 -1.38
CA ARG A 30 -7.73 11.79 -2.02
C ARG A 30 -6.30 11.65 -2.53
N LEU A 31 -6.00 10.51 -3.17
CA LEU A 31 -4.67 10.17 -3.62
C LEU A 31 -4.31 10.92 -4.90
N LYS A 32 -3.08 11.41 -4.97
CA LYS A 32 -2.42 11.80 -6.20
C LYS A 32 -1.56 10.63 -6.66
N ILE A 33 -2.06 9.85 -7.63
CA ILE A 33 -1.30 8.74 -8.21
C ILE A 33 -0.12 9.30 -8.99
N VAL A 34 1.10 8.96 -8.56
CA VAL A 34 2.35 9.43 -9.17
C VAL A 34 2.98 8.39 -10.09
N TYR A 35 2.62 7.13 -9.90
CA TYR A 35 3.02 6.03 -10.76
C TYR A 35 2.08 4.84 -10.60
N THR A 36 1.91 4.05 -11.65
CA THR A 36 1.11 2.83 -11.64
C THR A 36 1.93 1.66 -12.17
N VAL A 37 2.13 0.67 -11.31
CA VAL A 37 2.73 -0.62 -11.66
C VAL A 37 1.60 -1.59 -12.02
N HIS A 38 1.69 -2.22 -13.19
CA HIS A 38 0.86 -3.37 -13.54
C HIS A 38 1.73 -4.63 -13.41
N THR A 39 1.33 -5.58 -12.57
CA THR A 39 2.11 -6.80 -12.36
C THR A 39 1.24 -7.96 -11.88
N ASP A 40 1.52 -9.15 -12.42
CA ASP A 40 0.97 -10.43 -11.96
C ASP A 40 2.05 -11.26 -11.24
N ALA A 41 3.11 -10.59 -10.77
CA ALA A 41 4.20 -11.23 -10.05
C ALA A 41 3.74 -11.87 -8.74
N ALA A 42 4.49 -12.88 -8.29
CA ALA A 42 4.30 -13.46 -6.95
C ALA A 42 4.40 -12.38 -5.86
N ALA A 43 3.62 -12.54 -4.79
CA ALA A 43 3.37 -11.50 -3.79
C ALA A 43 4.64 -10.88 -3.18
N LEU A 44 5.69 -11.66 -2.95
CA LEU A 44 6.97 -11.14 -2.46
C LEU A 44 7.63 -10.18 -3.46
N LEU A 45 7.73 -10.58 -4.73
CA LEU A 45 8.32 -9.74 -5.78
C LEU A 45 7.46 -8.50 -6.01
N ALA A 46 6.13 -8.66 -6.05
CA ALA A 46 5.19 -7.55 -6.18
C ALA A 46 5.33 -6.52 -5.04
N ALA A 47 5.52 -6.99 -3.81
CA ALA A 47 5.75 -6.13 -2.65
C ALA A 47 7.09 -5.36 -2.74
N LEU A 48 8.16 -6.01 -3.21
CA LEU A 48 9.45 -5.35 -3.43
C LEU A 48 9.38 -4.31 -4.55
N ILE A 49 8.66 -4.60 -5.64
CA ILE A 49 8.40 -3.65 -6.72
C ILE A 49 7.64 -2.43 -6.18
N ALA A 50 6.60 -2.65 -5.36
CA ALA A 50 5.87 -1.56 -4.71
C ALA A 50 6.78 -0.67 -3.85
N VAL A 51 7.66 -1.27 -3.04
CA VAL A 51 8.62 -0.54 -2.20
C VAL A 51 9.59 0.27 -3.04
N GLN A 52 10.16 -0.33 -4.09
CA GLN A 52 11.08 0.37 -5.00
C GLN A 52 10.42 1.60 -5.62
N HIS A 53 9.23 1.45 -6.20
CA HIS A 53 8.52 2.59 -6.80
C HIS A 53 8.05 3.61 -5.77
N ALA A 54 7.74 3.20 -4.54
CA ALA A 54 7.43 4.16 -3.47
C ALA A 54 8.61 5.10 -3.21
N PHE A 55 9.84 4.56 -3.18
CA PHE A 55 11.05 5.38 -3.06
C PHE A 55 11.31 6.23 -4.31
N ASP A 56 11.29 5.63 -5.50
CA ASP A 56 11.61 6.34 -6.76
C ASP A 56 10.68 7.52 -7.03
N HIS A 57 9.43 7.43 -6.59
CA HIS A 57 8.42 8.46 -6.81
C HIS A 57 8.11 9.31 -5.58
N LEU A 58 8.85 9.14 -4.47
CA LEU A 58 8.61 9.84 -3.20
C LEU A 58 7.11 9.76 -2.82
N ALA A 59 6.59 8.53 -2.80
CA ALA A 59 5.19 8.26 -2.53
C ALA A 59 4.98 8.08 -1.02
N ASP A 60 3.96 8.74 -0.50
CA ASP A 60 3.55 8.64 0.89
C ASP A 60 2.67 7.40 1.14
N ALA A 61 2.13 6.79 0.09
CA ALA A 61 1.29 5.60 0.13
C ALA A 61 1.52 4.68 -1.08
N VAL A 62 1.20 3.40 -0.88
CA VAL A 62 1.00 2.40 -1.92
C VAL A 62 -0.45 1.92 -1.82
N ILE A 63 -1.15 1.90 -2.95
CA ILE A 63 -2.50 1.35 -3.07
C ILE A 63 -2.50 0.03 -3.83
N ILE A 64 -3.11 -0.99 -3.24
CA ILE A 64 -3.25 -2.34 -3.80
C ILE A 64 -4.74 -2.75 -3.72
N PRO A 65 -5.57 -2.35 -4.70
CA PRO A 65 -7.03 -2.47 -4.60
C PRO A 65 -7.55 -3.90 -4.48
N HIS A 66 -6.83 -4.86 -5.05
CA HIS A 66 -7.21 -6.27 -5.07
C HIS A 66 -6.81 -7.01 -3.80
N LEU A 67 -6.02 -6.38 -2.92
CA LEU A 67 -5.62 -6.97 -1.66
C LEU A 67 -6.75 -6.77 -0.64
N GLY A 68 -7.09 -7.83 0.09
CA GLY A 68 -8.03 -7.78 1.21
C GLY A 68 -7.34 -7.33 2.50
N THR A 69 -7.68 -7.99 3.61
CA THR A 69 -7.01 -7.80 4.89
C THR A 69 -5.63 -8.45 4.87
N LEU A 70 -4.63 -7.79 5.45
CA LEU A 70 -3.29 -8.35 5.61
C LEU A 70 -3.25 -9.41 6.72
N GLU A 71 -2.87 -10.63 6.34
CA GLU A 71 -2.48 -11.66 7.31
C GLU A 71 -1.10 -11.37 7.90
N PRO A 72 -0.79 -11.87 9.11
CA PRO A 72 0.48 -11.56 9.75
C PRO A 72 1.74 -11.95 8.97
N ASP A 73 1.75 -13.09 8.30
CA ASP A 73 2.97 -13.60 7.65
C ASP A 73 3.02 -13.26 6.16
N THR A 74 2.24 -12.25 5.74
CA THR A 74 2.16 -11.84 4.34
C THR A 74 3.34 -10.95 3.92
N PRO A 75 3.90 -11.14 2.71
CA PRO A 75 5.00 -10.31 2.22
C PRO A 75 4.65 -8.83 2.10
N TRP A 76 3.37 -8.47 1.98
CA TRP A 76 2.92 -7.08 1.85
C TRP A 76 3.24 -6.19 3.06
N ARG A 77 3.55 -6.77 4.23
CA ARG A 77 4.02 -6.00 5.39
C ARG A 77 5.30 -5.21 5.10
N VAL A 78 6.14 -5.65 4.16
CA VAL A 78 7.35 -4.89 3.79
C VAL A 78 7.01 -3.50 3.23
N VAL A 79 5.81 -3.34 2.63
CA VAL A 79 5.35 -2.05 2.11
C VAL A 79 5.17 -1.03 3.24
N THR A 80 4.67 -1.47 4.41
CA THR A 80 4.45 -0.59 5.57
C THR A 80 5.75 -0.16 6.28
N ALA A 81 6.90 -0.68 5.85
CA ALA A 81 8.20 -0.14 6.23
C ALA A 81 8.60 1.10 5.40
N ALA A 82 8.00 1.31 4.23
CA ALA A 82 8.37 2.37 3.28
C ALA A 82 7.27 3.42 3.10
N ALA A 83 6.00 3.03 3.11
CA ALA A 83 4.85 3.91 2.88
C ALA A 83 3.58 3.33 3.53
N ASP A 84 2.51 4.11 3.66
CA ASP A 84 1.23 3.54 4.09
C ASP A 84 0.69 2.59 3.01
N LEU A 85 0.13 1.47 3.41
CA LEU A 85 -0.48 0.51 2.50
C LEU A 85 -2.01 0.63 2.56
N ILE A 86 -2.62 1.01 1.45
CA ILE A 86 -4.08 1.09 1.27
C ILE A 86 -4.53 -0.13 0.47
N THR A 87 -5.33 -0.99 1.09
CA THR A 87 -5.92 -2.16 0.43
C THR A 87 -7.37 -1.88 0.05
N GLY A 88 -8.05 -2.87 -0.56
CA GLY A 88 -9.49 -2.76 -0.84
C GLY A 88 -10.34 -2.61 0.43
N THR A 89 -9.83 -3.06 1.58
CA THR A 89 -10.57 -3.12 2.84
C THR A 89 -10.08 -2.14 3.89
N GLN A 90 -8.76 -1.93 3.99
CA GLN A 90 -8.16 -1.23 5.13
C GLN A 90 -6.91 -0.44 4.73
N GLU A 91 -6.62 0.60 5.52
CA GLU A 91 -5.36 1.33 5.47
C GLU A 91 -4.44 0.87 6.62
N TYR A 92 -3.18 0.62 6.28
CA TYR A 92 -2.14 0.21 7.19
C TYR A 92 -1.06 1.27 7.22
N PRO A 93 -0.93 2.05 8.31
CA PRO A 93 0.01 3.14 8.36
C PRO A 93 1.46 2.64 8.44
N VAL A 94 2.36 3.44 7.88
CA VAL A 94 3.80 3.27 7.98
C VAL A 94 4.17 3.08 9.45
N TRP A 95 4.98 2.07 9.74
CA TRP A 95 5.39 1.68 11.10
C TRP A 95 4.31 1.06 12.00
N SER A 96 3.31 0.35 11.46
CA SER A 96 2.44 -0.51 12.30
C SER A 96 3.08 -1.86 12.69
N ALA A 97 4.20 -2.23 12.07
CA ALA A 97 4.86 -3.53 12.29
C ALA A 97 5.58 -3.67 13.65
N LEU A 98 5.83 -2.56 14.38
CA LEU A 98 6.54 -2.59 15.66
C LEU A 98 5.63 -2.56 16.90
N ALA A 99 4.31 -2.59 16.72
CA ALA A 99 3.35 -2.63 17.83
C ALA A 99 3.05 -4.06 18.33
N THR A 100 3.92 -5.04 18.08
CA THR A 100 3.90 -6.31 18.82
C THR A 100 4.95 -6.25 19.93
N PRO A 101 4.58 -5.97 21.19
CA PRO A 101 5.53 -6.13 22.29
C PRO A 101 6.02 -7.59 22.33
N PRO A 102 7.29 -7.86 22.68
CA PRO A 102 7.72 -9.23 22.92
C PRO A 102 6.82 -9.82 24.01
N ARG A 103 6.14 -10.92 23.68
CA ARG A 103 5.44 -11.74 24.65
C ARG A 103 6.45 -12.09 25.74
N ARG A 104 6.30 -11.51 26.94
CA ARG A 104 7.02 -11.99 28.13
C ARG A 104 6.48 -13.38 28.40
N GLU A 105 7.28 -14.39 28.08
CA GLU A 105 7.12 -15.73 28.62
C GLU A 105 7.25 -15.63 30.14
N GLN A 106 6.22 -16.08 30.85
CA GLN A 106 6.25 -16.37 32.28
C GLN A 106 6.34 -17.89 32.43
#